data_AF-A0A194PIE8-F1
#
_entry.id   AF-A0A194PIE8-F1
#
_cell.length_a   1.000
_cell.length_b   1.000
_cell.length_c   1.000
_cell.angle_alpha   90.00
_cell.angle_beta   90.00
_cell.angle_gamma   90.00
#
_symmetry.space_group_name_H-M   'P 1'
#
loop_
_entity.id
_entity.type
_entity.pdbx_description
1 polymer ?
#
loop_
_entity_poly.entity_id
_entity_poly.type
_entity_poly.pdbx_seq_one_letter_code
_entity_poly.pdbx_strand_id
1 'polypeptide(L)'
;MLRTAARRMQVRGYADAPKGDEMALTFAAGNKVFYDKKVVKQIDVPSFSGSFGILPKHVPTLAVLRPGVVTVVENDGKQTKIFVSSGTITVNDDSSVQVLAEEAHPLESLDRSAAQEALSKAQSELNSAANEKAKAEALIAVEVAEEVVKAATA
;
A
#
# COMPACT_ATOMS: atom_id res chain seq x y z
N MET A 1 23.56 42.95 6.64
CA MET A 1 23.88 41.65 6.01
C MET A 1 22.67 40.72 6.15
N LEU A 2 21.70 40.79 5.22
CA LEU A 2 20.54 39.88 5.22
C LEU A 2 20.90 38.63 4.40
N ARG A 3 20.81 37.44 5.03
CA ARG A 3 20.90 36.15 4.33
C ARG A 3 19.52 35.81 3.76
N THR A 4 19.36 35.98 2.46
CA THR A 4 18.17 35.54 1.71
C THR A 4 18.17 34.02 1.62
N ALA A 5 17.36 33.34 2.43
CA ALA A 5 17.10 31.93 2.27
C ALA A 5 16.25 31.73 1.00
N ALA A 6 16.87 31.26 -0.07
CA ALA A 6 16.15 30.84 -1.27
C ALA A 6 15.27 29.63 -0.91
N ARG A 7 13.97 29.86 -0.76
CA ARG A 7 12.97 28.79 -0.67
C ARG A 7 13.01 28.03 -2.00
N ARG A 8 13.66 26.86 -1.99
CA ARG A 8 13.72 25.97 -3.15
C ARG A 8 12.32 25.43 -3.40
N MET A 9 11.55 26.15 -4.22
CA MET A 9 10.24 25.70 -4.68
C MET A 9 10.50 24.51 -5.61
N GLN A 10 10.27 23.29 -5.13
CA GLN A 10 10.29 22.10 -5.97
C GLN A 10 9.11 22.18 -6.94
N VAL A 11 9.33 22.79 -8.09
CA VAL A 11 8.46 22.63 -9.24
C VAL A 11 8.71 21.20 -9.75
N ARG A 12 7.69 20.34 -9.69
CA ARG A 12 7.74 19.01 -10.32
C ARG A 12 7.85 19.22 -11.83
N GLY A 13 9.07 19.10 -12.37
CA GLY A 13 9.32 19.15 -13.81
C GLY A 13 9.26 17.74 -14.40
N TYR A 14 8.86 17.64 -15.67
CA TYR A 14 8.86 16.44 -16.52
C TYR A 14 10.21 15.70 -16.64
N ALA A 15 11.29 16.21 -16.04
CA ALA A 15 12.65 15.70 -16.23
C ALA A 15 12.98 14.42 -15.44
N ASP A 16 12.14 14.02 -14.47
CA ASP A 16 12.32 12.82 -13.65
C ASP A 16 11.46 11.62 -14.13
N ALA A 17 10.75 11.77 -15.26
CA ALA A 17 9.90 10.72 -15.80
C ALA A 17 10.73 9.51 -16.28
N PRO A 18 10.29 8.25 -16.01
CA PRO A 18 10.81 7.05 -16.66
C PRO A 18 10.95 7.25 -18.18
N LYS A 19 12.10 6.91 -18.74
CA LYS A 19 12.33 6.99 -20.19
C LYS A 19 11.87 5.68 -20.84
N GLY A 20 10.83 5.74 -21.69
CA GLY A 20 10.36 4.58 -22.45
C GLY A 20 9.17 3.87 -21.80
N ASP A 21 9.15 2.54 -21.87
CA ASP A 21 8.07 1.68 -21.35
C ASP A 21 8.34 1.25 -19.89
N GLU A 22 8.95 2.13 -19.11
CA GLU A 22 9.34 1.86 -17.72
C GLU A 22 8.36 2.50 -16.73
N MET A 23 8.21 1.87 -15.57
CA MET A 23 7.36 2.35 -14.47
C MET A 23 8.20 2.52 -13.21
N ALA A 24 8.29 3.75 -12.70
CA ALA A 24 8.99 4.02 -11.44
C ALA A 24 8.00 3.88 -10.27
N LEU A 25 8.30 2.97 -9.35
CA LEU A 25 7.52 2.74 -8.14
C LEU A 25 8.17 3.40 -6.93
N THR A 26 7.38 4.20 -6.23
CA THR A 26 7.61 4.55 -4.83
C THR A 26 6.56 3.83 -3.98
N PHE A 27 7.00 2.98 -3.07
CA PHE A 27 6.14 2.31 -2.10
C PHE A 27 6.71 2.51 -0.70
N ALA A 28 5.95 3.23 0.14
CA ALA A 28 6.32 3.51 1.51
C ALA A 28 5.12 3.35 2.45
N ALA A 29 5.42 3.05 3.71
CA ALA A 29 4.49 3.13 4.82
C ALA A 29 5.09 4.01 5.94
N GLY A 30 4.28 4.33 6.96
CA GLY A 30 4.75 5.13 8.10
C GLY A 30 5.95 4.51 8.81
N ASN A 31 6.07 3.18 8.77
CA ASN A 31 7.13 2.41 9.41
C ASN A 31 8.39 2.20 8.53
N LYS A 32 8.27 2.14 7.20
CA LYS A 32 9.37 1.76 6.29
C LYS A 32 9.13 2.21 4.85
N VAL A 33 10.20 2.59 4.16
CA VAL A 33 10.22 2.74 2.70
C VAL A 33 10.66 1.41 2.07
N PHE A 34 9.82 0.83 1.21
CA PHE A 34 10.07 -0.45 0.53
C PHE A 34 10.70 -0.24 -0.85
N TYR A 35 10.19 0.74 -1.58
CA TYR A 35 10.66 1.12 -2.92
C TYR A 35 10.74 2.65 -2.99
N ASP A 36 11.83 3.19 -3.52
CA ASP A 36 12.02 4.62 -3.77
C ASP A 36 12.42 4.85 -5.23
N LYS A 37 11.47 5.34 -6.04
CA LYS A 37 11.62 5.58 -7.48
C LYS A 37 12.28 4.41 -8.23
N LYS A 38 12.06 3.18 -7.78
CA LYS A 38 12.68 1.99 -8.37
C LYS A 38 11.89 1.55 -9.60
N VAL A 39 12.57 1.28 -10.70
CA VAL A 39 11.92 0.75 -11.90
C VAL A 39 11.47 -0.69 -11.64
N VAL A 40 10.18 -0.96 -11.83
CA VAL A 40 9.58 -2.29 -11.67
C VAL A 40 8.71 -2.62 -12.87
N LYS A 41 8.44 -3.92 -13.06
CA LYS A 41 7.70 -4.41 -14.23
C LYS A 41 6.19 -4.30 -14.05
N GLN A 42 5.71 -4.59 -12.84
CA GLN A 42 4.28 -4.61 -12.52
C GLN A 42 4.10 -4.46 -11.01
N ILE A 43 2.97 -3.88 -10.61
CA ILE A 43 2.51 -3.91 -9.22
C ILE A 43 1.01 -4.24 -9.18
N ASP A 44 0.65 -5.23 -8.38
CA ASP A 44 -0.74 -5.63 -8.14
C ASP A 44 -1.18 -5.12 -6.78
N VAL A 45 -2.29 -4.38 -6.75
CA VAL A 45 -2.77 -3.68 -5.55
C VAL A 45 -4.23 -4.03 -5.23
N PRO A 46 -4.56 -4.25 -3.94
CA PRO A 46 -5.94 -4.35 -3.48
C PRO A 46 -6.54 -2.95 -3.33
N SER A 47 -7.65 -2.68 -4.02
CA SER A 47 -8.40 -1.43 -3.93
C SER A 47 -9.82 -1.66 -3.41
N PHE A 48 -10.48 -0.59 -3.01
CA PHE A 48 -11.88 -0.63 -2.59
C PHE A 48 -12.79 -1.28 -3.66
N SER A 49 -12.56 -0.98 -4.94
CA SER A 49 -13.33 -1.49 -6.08
C SER A 49 -12.94 -2.90 -6.55
N GLY A 50 -11.98 -3.56 -5.91
CA GLY A 50 -11.40 -4.84 -6.32
C GLY A 50 -9.88 -4.77 -6.40
N SER A 51 -9.24 -5.79 -6.95
CA SER A 51 -7.78 -5.79 -7.16
C SER A 51 -7.44 -5.52 -8.62
N PHE A 52 -6.38 -4.76 -8.89
CA PHE A 52 -5.92 -4.52 -10.25
C PHE A 52 -4.39 -4.43 -10.32
N GLY A 53 -3.86 -4.78 -11.49
CA GLY A 53 -2.44 -4.70 -11.82
C GLY A 53 -2.11 -3.42 -12.57
N ILE A 54 -1.03 -2.76 -12.18
CA ILE A 54 -0.51 -1.54 -12.78
C ILE A 54 0.77 -1.92 -13.53
N LEU A 55 0.78 -1.63 -14.83
CA LEU A 55 1.89 -1.83 -15.75
C LEU A 55 2.38 -0.46 -16.27
N PRO A 56 3.54 -0.41 -16.94
CA PRO A 56 3.97 0.82 -17.60
C PRO A 56 2.89 1.40 -18.53
N LYS A 57 2.76 2.73 -18.56
CA LYS A 57 1.72 3.46 -19.32
C LYS A 57 0.28 3.14 -18.93
N HIS A 58 0.04 2.71 -17.69
CA HIS A 58 -1.31 2.63 -17.15
C HIS A 58 -2.00 4.01 -17.12
N VAL A 59 -3.31 4.03 -17.27
CA VAL A 59 -4.11 5.26 -17.22
C VAL A 59 -3.93 5.95 -15.84
N PRO A 60 -3.73 7.28 -15.79
CA PRO A 60 -3.63 8.00 -14.53
C PRO A 60 -4.84 7.73 -13.64
N THR A 61 -4.57 7.35 -12.40
CA THR A 61 -5.59 6.82 -11.49
C THR A 61 -5.26 7.22 -10.06
N LEU A 62 -6.29 7.63 -9.32
CA LEU A 62 -6.27 7.75 -7.87
C LEU A 62 -7.20 6.68 -7.29
N ALA A 63 -6.68 5.89 -6.35
CA ALA A 63 -7.46 4.86 -5.68
C ALA A 63 -7.09 4.75 -4.20
N VAL A 64 -7.98 4.14 -3.42
CA VAL A 64 -7.79 3.87 -1.99
C VAL A 64 -7.44 2.39 -1.83
N LEU A 65 -6.39 2.11 -1.07
CA LEU A 65 -5.98 0.75 -0.73
C LEU A 65 -6.96 0.14 0.28
N ARG A 66 -7.34 -1.11 0.04
CA ARG A 66 -8.00 -1.96 1.03
C ARG A 66 -6.93 -2.76 1.79
N PRO A 67 -7.17 -3.17 3.05
CA PRO A 67 -6.37 -4.21 3.68
C PRO A 67 -6.14 -5.41 2.75
N GLY A 68 -4.89 -5.86 2.61
CA GLY A 68 -4.56 -6.96 1.72
C GLY A 68 -3.09 -7.02 1.32
N VAL A 69 -2.78 -7.88 0.34
CA VAL A 69 -1.40 -8.11 -0.12
C VAL A 69 -1.15 -7.36 -1.43
N VAL A 70 -0.14 -6.49 -1.40
CA VAL A 70 0.47 -5.88 -2.59
C VAL A 70 1.57 -6.80 -3.11
N THR A 71 1.56 -7.07 -4.41
CA THR A 71 2.61 -7.85 -5.08
C THR A 71 3.38 -6.96 -6.03
N VAL A 72 4.69 -6.84 -5.82
CA VAL A 72 5.59 -6.12 -6.73
C VAL A 72 6.38 -7.13 -7.54
N VAL A 73 6.31 -7.01 -8.87
CA VAL A 73 7.10 -7.81 -9.81
C VAL A 73 8.27 -6.97 -10.30
N GLU A 74 9.48 -7.36 -9.94
CA GLU A 74 10.71 -6.70 -10.38
C GLU A 74 11.10 -7.10 -11.80
N ASN A 75 12.04 -6.38 -12.41
CA ASN A 75 12.44 -6.57 -13.81
C ASN A 75 13.07 -7.95 -14.08
N ASP A 76 13.67 -8.56 -13.06
CA ASP A 76 14.22 -9.92 -13.10
C ASP A 76 13.14 -11.01 -12.92
N GLY A 77 11.87 -10.63 -12.73
CA GLY A 77 10.75 -11.53 -12.49
C GLY A 77 10.56 -11.92 -11.02
N LYS A 78 11.41 -11.42 -10.11
CA LYS A 78 11.23 -11.66 -8.67
C LYS A 78 9.94 -11.00 -8.18
N GLN A 79 9.17 -11.74 -7.40
CA GLN A 79 7.95 -11.23 -6.77
C GLN A 79 8.20 -10.95 -5.28
N THR A 80 7.89 -9.74 -4.86
CA THR A 80 7.93 -9.33 -3.45
C THR A 80 6.49 -9.07 -3.00
N LYS A 81 6.02 -9.82 -2.00
CA LYS A 81 4.68 -9.68 -1.43
C LYS A 81 4.74 -8.94 -0.10
N ILE A 82 3.92 -7.90 0.03
CA ILE A 82 3.88 -7.02 1.21
C ILE A 82 2.42 -6.85 1.60
N PHE A 83 2.09 -7.15 2.85
CA PHE A 83 0.78 -6.83 3.42
C PHE A 83 0.69 -5.33 3.69
N VAL A 84 -0.46 -4.73 3.39
CA VAL A 84 -0.79 -3.33 3.66
C VAL A 84 -2.10 -3.24 4.44
N SER A 85 -2.19 -2.30 5.38
CA SER A 85 -3.41 -2.05 6.15
C SER A 85 -4.41 -1.19 5.38
N SER A 86 -4.01 0.02 5.02
CA SER A 86 -4.82 1.03 4.33
C SER A 86 -3.87 1.99 3.62
N GLY A 87 -4.39 2.87 2.77
CA GLY A 87 -3.54 3.84 2.09
C GLY A 87 -4.12 4.39 0.80
N THR A 88 -3.23 4.96 -0.02
CA THR A 88 -3.58 5.51 -1.33
C THR A 88 -2.65 5.01 -2.42
N ILE A 89 -3.18 4.93 -3.63
CA ILE A 89 -2.47 4.65 -4.87
C ILE A 89 -2.60 5.87 -5.77
N THR A 90 -1.49 6.33 -6.30
CA THR A 90 -1.45 7.38 -7.33
C THR A 90 -0.64 6.91 -8.52
N VAL A 91 -1.28 6.83 -9.68
CA VAL A 91 -0.65 6.60 -10.97
C VAL A 91 -0.66 7.92 -11.73
N ASN A 92 0.51 8.43 -12.10
CA ASN A 92 0.67 9.69 -12.81
C ASN A 92 0.83 9.48 -14.33
N ASP A 93 0.59 10.53 -15.11
CA ASP A 93 0.77 10.54 -16.57
C ASP A 93 2.20 10.18 -17.02
N ASP A 94 3.19 10.46 -16.17
CA ASP A 94 4.59 10.16 -16.44
C ASP A 94 4.97 8.69 -16.16
N SER A 95 3.99 7.80 -15.92
CA SER A 95 4.22 6.40 -15.51
C SER A 95 4.94 6.23 -14.17
N SER A 96 4.98 7.27 -13.32
CA SER A 96 5.34 7.11 -11.91
C SER A 96 4.13 6.63 -11.10
N VAL A 97 4.38 5.66 -10.23
CA VAL A 97 3.39 5.06 -9.33
C VAL A 97 3.81 5.27 -7.90
N GLN A 98 2.89 5.76 -7.08
CA GLN A 98 3.07 5.96 -5.65
C GLN A 98 2.04 5.12 -4.90
N VAL A 99 2.53 4.22 -4.06
CA VAL A 99 1.71 3.46 -3.09
C VAL A 99 2.12 3.92 -1.71
N LEU A 100 1.21 4.55 -0.99
CA LEU A 100 1.48 5.07 0.34
C LEU A 100 0.51 4.41 1.31
N ALA A 101 1.03 3.54 2.16
CA ALA A 101 0.26 2.84 3.17
C ALA A 101 0.43 3.46 4.56
N GLU A 102 -0.53 3.24 5.45
CA GLU A 102 -0.36 3.59 6.86
C GLU A 102 0.63 2.62 7.54
N GLU A 103 0.34 1.33 7.44
CA GLU A 103 1.22 0.24 7.86
C GLU A 103 1.44 -0.75 6.72
N ALA A 104 2.66 -1.27 6.63
CA ALA A 104 3.00 -2.33 5.68
C ALA A 104 4.08 -3.26 6.24
N HIS A 105 3.95 -4.55 5.94
CA HIS A 105 4.83 -5.61 6.47
C HIS A 105 5.10 -6.69 5.41
N PRO A 106 6.36 -7.16 5.26
CA PRO A 106 6.65 -8.35 4.47
C PRO A 106 5.88 -9.56 5.01
N LEU A 107 5.41 -10.45 4.14
CA LEU A 107 4.64 -11.63 4.57
C LEU A 107 5.40 -12.52 5.56
N GLU A 108 6.72 -12.64 5.39
CA GLU A 108 7.61 -13.39 6.29
C GLU A 108 7.68 -12.85 7.73
N SER A 109 7.21 -11.62 7.97
CA SER A 109 7.15 -11.02 9.29
C SER A 109 5.80 -11.21 10.00
N LEU A 110 4.81 -11.80 9.32
CA LEU A 110 3.48 -12.04 9.89
C LEU A 110 3.47 -13.37 10.65
N ASP A 111 3.07 -13.32 11.92
CA ASP A 111 2.81 -14.51 12.73
C ASP A 111 1.34 -14.92 12.61
N ARG A 112 1.12 -16.13 12.08
CA ARG A 112 -0.21 -16.73 11.93
C ARG A 112 -0.93 -16.92 13.26
N SER A 113 -0.23 -17.30 14.33
CA SER A 113 -0.87 -17.50 15.64
C SER A 113 -1.39 -16.18 16.17
N ALA A 114 -0.54 -15.15 16.17
CA ALA A 114 -0.92 -13.79 16.58
C ALA A 114 -2.06 -13.22 15.72
N ALA A 115 -2.04 -13.47 14.39
CA ALA A 115 -3.11 -13.05 13.50
C ALA A 115 -4.47 -13.71 13.85
N GLN A 116 -4.46 -15.00 14.16
CA GLN A 116 -5.68 -15.73 14.54
C GLN A 116 -6.23 -15.25 15.89
N GLU A 117 -5.35 -14.97 16.86
CA GLU A 117 -5.73 -14.38 18.15
C GLU A 117 -6.35 -12.98 17.96
N ALA A 118 -5.73 -12.15 17.11
CA ALA A 118 -6.25 -10.82 16.77
C ALA A 118 -7.64 -10.89 16.13
N LEU A 119 -7.87 -11.84 15.21
CA LEU A 119 -9.17 -12.08 14.59
C LEU A 119 -10.22 -12.52 15.63
N SER A 120 -9.88 -13.47 16.51
CA SER A 120 -10.80 -13.93 17.56
C SER A 120 -11.16 -12.79 18.51
N LYS A 121 -10.20 -11.91 18.81
CA LYS A 121 -10.43 -10.73 19.66
C LYS A 121 -11.36 -9.73 18.97
N ALA A 122 -11.08 -9.37 17.71
CA ALA A 122 -11.90 -8.43 16.93
C ALA A 122 -13.35 -8.93 16.77
N GLN A 123 -13.55 -10.23 16.53
CA GLN A 123 -14.88 -10.84 16.47
C GLN A 123 -15.61 -10.79 17.82
N SER A 124 -14.90 -11.00 18.92
CA SER A 124 -15.49 -10.88 20.27
C SER A 124 -15.90 -9.44 20.57
N GLU A 125 -15.07 -8.47 20.20
CA GLU A 125 -15.36 -7.04 20.33
C GLU A 125 -16.60 -6.66 19.50
N LEU A 126 -16.71 -7.14 18.26
CA LEU A 126 -17.88 -6.93 17.40
C LEU A 126 -19.17 -7.46 18.04
N ASN A 127 -19.12 -8.66 18.61
CA ASN A 127 -20.28 -9.27 19.27
C ASN A 127 -20.70 -8.55 20.56
N SER A 128 -19.74 -7.94 21.25
CA SER A 128 -19.98 -7.21 22.52
C SER A 128 -20.25 -5.71 22.33
N ALA A 129 -20.16 -5.19 21.11
CA ALA A 129 -20.26 -3.77 20.83
C ALA A 129 -21.66 -3.19 21.13
N ALA A 130 -21.71 -2.24 22.06
CA ALA A 130 -22.94 -1.69 22.62
C ALA A 130 -23.59 -0.57 21.77
N ASN A 131 -22.82 0.10 20.90
CA ASN A 131 -23.31 1.22 20.08
C ASN A 131 -22.78 1.12 18.64
N GLU A 132 -23.38 1.90 17.74
CA GLU A 132 -23.05 1.85 16.30
C GLU A 132 -21.60 2.21 16.00
N LYS A 133 -21.02 3.16 16.75
CA LYS A 133 -19.62 3.54 16.61
C LYS A 133 -18.69 2.35 16.93
N ALA A 134 -18.90 1.70 18.07
CA ALA A 134 -18.12 0.54 18.48
C ALA A 134 -18.28 -0.64 17.50
N LYS A 135 -19.49 -0.82 16.94
CA LYS A 135 -19.73 -1.82 15.89
C LYS A 135 -18.94 -1.49 14.61
N ALA A 136 -18.93 -0.23 14.17
CA ALA A 136 -18.18 0.18 12.99
C ALA A 136 -16.66 -0.01 13.17
N GLU A 137 -16.12 0.36 14.33
CA GLU A 137 -14.70 0.15 14.66
C GLU A 137 -14.35 -1.34 14.68
N ALA A 138 -15.19 -2.17 15.30
CA ALA A 138 -14.97 -3.61 15.35
C ALA A 138 -15.10 -4.28 13.97
N LEU A 139 -15.99 -3.81 13.09
CA LEU A 139 -16.08 -4.30 11.72
C LEU A 139 -14.79 -4.03 10.93
N ILE A 140 -14.21 -2.83 11.06
CA ILE A 140 -12.93 -2.49 10.43
C ILE A 140 -11.82 -3.39 10.97
N ALA A 141 -11.79 -3.62 12.29
CA ALA A 141 -10.81 -4.49 12.91
C ALA A 141 -10.92 -5.95 12.42
N VAL A 142 -12.15 -6.46 12.27
CA VAL A 142 -12.40 -7.80 11.72
C VAL A 142 -11.95 -7.88 10.25
N GLU A 143 -12.29 -6.89 9.42
CA GLU A 143 -11.86 -6.85 8.01
C GLU A 143 -10.33 -6.91 7.89
N VAL A 144 -9.61 -6.09 8.66
CA VAL A 144 -8.15 -6.10 8.66
C VAL A 144 -7.60 -7.45 9.15
N ALA A 145 -8.11 -7.97 10.27
CA ALA A 145 -7.61 -9.19 10.87
C ALA A 145 -7.83 -10.42 9.96
N GLU A 146 -8.97 -10.49 9.27
CA GLU A 146 -9.25 -11.53 8.27
C GLU A 146 -8.23 -11.51 7.14
N GLU A 147 -7.89 -10.34 6.62
CA GLU A 147 -6.89 -10.21 5.55
C GLU A 147 -5.48 -10.52 6.04
N VAL A 148 -5.12 -10.17 7.28
CA VAL A 148 -3.83 -10.57 7.87
C VAL A 148 -3.75 -12.10 8.01
N VAL A 149 -4.81 -12.77 8.46
CA VAL A 149 -4.84 -14.23 8.56
C VAL A 149 -4.68 -14.88 7.18
N LYS A 150 -5.40 -14.37 6.15
CA LYS A 150 -5.24 -14.85 4.77
C LYS A 150 -3.80 -14.65 4.28
N ALA A 151 -3.23 -13.47 4.50
CA ALA A 151 -1.87 -13.14 4.10
C ALA A 151 -0.81 -14.00 4.79
N ALA A 152 -0.98 -14.32 6.08
CA ALA A 152 -0.09 -15.20 6.84
C ALA A 152 -0.15 -16.68 6.42
N THR A 153 -1.11 -17.05 5.55
CA THR A 153 -1.27 -18.41 5.01
C THR A 153 -0.90 -18.55 3.54
N ALA A 154 -0.54 -17.45 2.86
CA ALA A 154 -0.31 -17.36 1.41
C ALA A 154 1.18 -17.41 1.02
#